data_AF-A0A174HKD8-F1
#
_entry.id   AF-A0A174HKD8-F1
#
_cell.length_a   1.000
_cell.length_b   1.000
_cell.length_c   1.000
_cell.angle_alpha   90.00
_cell.angle_beta   90.00
_cell.angle_gamma   90.00
#
_symmetry.space_group_name_H-M   'P 1'
#
loop_
_entity.id
_entity.type
_entity.pdbx_description
1 polymer ?
#
loop_
_entity_poly.entity_id
_entity_poly.type
_entity_poly.pdbx_seq_one_letter_code
_entity_poly.pdbx_strand_id
1 'polypeptide(L)' 'MIQDAFVIYSSNKAASDIFEAINLIPDPMFFKGLYFVDEETATANLEMAALHTILMTGYEIM' A
#
# COMPACT_ATOMS: atom_id res chain seq x y z
N MET A 1 9.28 -5.74 6.33
CA MET A 1 10.23 -6.25 5.32
C MET A 1 9.83 -7.69 5.02
N ILE A 2 9.31 -7.97 3.82
CA ILE A 2 9.12 -9.35 3.37
C ILE A 2 10.53 -9.85 3.02
N GLN A 3 11.06 -10.82 3.78
CA GLN A 3 12.36 -11.41 3.49
C GLN A 3 12.36 -11.96 2.05
N ASP A 4 13.42 -11.66 1.30
CA ASP A 4 13.69 -12.08 -0.09
C ASP A 4 12.89 -11.39 -1.22
N ALA A 5 12.17 -10.30 -0.95
CA ALA A 5 11.59 -9.45 -1.99
C ALA A 5 12.29 -8.07 -2.04
N PHE A 6 13.22 -7.89 -2.98
CA PHE A 6 13.79 -6.56 -3.27
C PHE A 6 12.80 -5.77 -4.13
N VAL A 7 11.87 -5.06 -3.48
CA VAL A 7 11.01 -4.09 -4.17
C VAL A 7 11.81 -2.81 -4.40
N ILE A 8 11.92 -2.38 -5.65
CA ILE A 8 12.53 -1.09 -6.02
C ILE A 8 11.42 -0.05 -6.11
N TYR A 9 11.54 1.02 -5.33
CA TYR A 9 10.64 2.17 -5.41
C TYR A 9 11.26 3.24 -6.30
N SER A 10 10.45 3.90 -7.14
CA SER A 10 10.92 5.00 -7.99
C SER A 10 11.37 6.22 -7.19
N SER A 11 10.85 6.38 -5.97
CA SER A 11 11.19 7.48 -5.08
C SER A 11 10.91 7.15 -3.61
N ASN A 12 11.36 8.03 -2.72
CA ASN A 12 11.02 7.97 -1.29
C ASN A 12 9.51 8.10 -1.04
N LYS A 13 8.78 8.85 -1.88
CA LYS A 13 7.33 8.99 -1.78
C LYS A 13 6.64 7.66 -2.09
N ALA A 14 7.02 7.01 -3.18
CA ALA A 14 6.47 5.71 -3.55
C ALA A 14 6.68 4.65 -2.44
N ALA A 15 7.86 4.66 -1.80
CA ALA A 15 8.15 3.80 -0.65
C ALA A 15 7.25 4.13 0.57
N SER A 16 7.07 5.42 0.87
CA SER A 16 6.24 5.88 1.97
C SER A 16 4.77 5.50 1.78
N ASP A 17 4.21 5.75 0.60
CA ASP A 17 2.81 5.49 0.30
C ASP A 17 2.48 3.99 0.39
N ILE A 18 3.37 3.11 -0.11
CA ILE A 18 3.20 1.65 0.04
C ILE A 18 3.30 1.21 1.50
N PHE A 19 4.23 1.79 2.27
CA PHE A 19 4.37 1.45 3.68
C PHE A 19 3.11 1.84 4.48
N GLU A 20 2.55 3.01 4.19
CA GLU A 20 1.30 3.47 4.79
C GLU A 20 0.12 2.57 4.38
N ALA A 21 0.02 2.21 3.10
CA ALA A 21 -1.00 1.28 2.60
C ALA A 21 -0.95 -0.08 3.32
N ILE A 22 0.24 -0.65 3.55
CA ILE A 22 0.42 -1.91 4.29
C ILE A 22 -0.08 -1.79 5.73
N ASN A 23 0.14 -0.65 6.39
CA ASN A 23 -0.28 -0.45 7.79
C ASN A 23 -1.79 -0.23 7.93
N LEU A 24 -2.48 0.23 6.88
CA LEU A 24 -3.93 0.42 6.87
C LEU A 24 -4.68 -0.90 6.73
N ILE A 25 -4.14 -1.87 5.98
CA ILE A 25 -4.81 -3.15 5.73
C ILE A 25 -4.51 -4.12 6.90
N PRO A 26 -5.53 -4.61 7.64
CA PRO A 26 -5.32 -5.46 8.80
C PRO A 26 -4.74 -6.85 8.48
N ASP A 27 -4.82 -7.29 7.22
CA ASP A 27 -4.14 -8.50 6.72
C ASP A 27 -3.02 -8.07 5.76
N PRO A 28 -1.73 -8.29 6.09
CA PRO A 28 -0.63 -7.79 5.28
C PRO A 28 -0.69 -8.35 3.86
N MET A 29 -0.86 -7.43 2.89
CA MET A 29 -0.86 -7.78 1.48
C MET A 29 0.54 -8.28 1.08
N PHE A 30 0.66 -9.58 0.78
CA PHE A 30 1.90 -10.15 0.27
C PHE A 30 2.07 -9.80 -1.20
N PHE A 31 2.90 -8.79 -1.48
CA PHE A 31 3.31 -8.45 -2.84
C PHE A 31 4.16 -9.58 -3.43
N LYS A 32 3.55 -10.47 -4.22
CA LYS A 32 4.27 -11.50 -4.99
C LYS A 32 4.48 -11.01 -6.43
N GLY A 33 5.72 -11.10 -6.92
CA GLY A 33 6.08 -10.72 -8.30
C GLY A 33 6.16 -9.20 -8.53
N LEU A 34 6.13 -8.40 -7.46
CA LEU A 34 6.28 -6.96 -7.53
C LEU A 34 7.77 -6.61 -7.35
N TYR A 35 8.42 -6.21 -8.45
CA TYR A 35 9.85 -5.87 -8.44
C TYR A 35 10.09 -4.35 -8.50
N PHE A 36 9.12 -3.60 -9.01
CA PHE A 36 9.18 -2.15 -9.14
C PHE A 36 7.83 -1.51 -8.83
N VAL A 37 7.87 -0.36 -8.15
CA VAL A 37 6.71 0.47 -7.85
C VAL A 37 7.03 1.92 -8.20
N ASP A 38 6.27 2.49 -9.12
CA ASP A 38 6.29 3.92 -9.40
C ASP A 38 5.37 4.72 -8.45
N GLU A 39 5.48 6.05 -8.48
CA GLU A 39 4.71 6.93 -7.60
C GLU A 39 3.19 6.84 -7.87
N GLU A 40 2.79 6.67 -9.13
CA GLU A 40 1.37 6.56 -9.50
C GLU A 40 0.75 5.29 -8.90
N THR A 41 1.43 4.15 -9.06
CA THR A 41 1.04 2.86 -8.50
C THR A 41 1.02 2.90 -6.97
N ALA A 42 2.03 3.52 -6.36
CA ALA A 42 2.09 3.66 -4.90
C ALA A 42 0.94 4.50 -4.35
N THR A 43 0.65 5.64 -4.99
CA THR A 43 -0.43 6.55 -4.59
C THR A 43 -1.79 5.86 -4.74
N ALA A 44 -2.03 5.19 -5.87
CA ALA A 44 -3.28 4.44 -6.10
C ALA A 44 -3.48 3.32 -5.07
N ASN A 45 -2.41 2.61 -4.69
CA ASN A 45 -2.48 1.57 -3.67
C ASN A 45 -2.82 2.15 -2.28
N LEU A 46 -2.28 3.32 -1.94
CA LEU A 46 -2.62 4.01 -0.69
C LEU A 46 -4.10 4.44 -0.67
N GLU A 47 -4.59 5.03 -1.76
CA GLU A 47 -6.01 5.42 -1.88
C GLU A 47 -6.94 4.20 -1.75
N MET A 48 -6.61 3.10 -2.42
CA MET A 48 -7.38 1.86 -2.34
C MET A 48 -7.37 1.26 -0.92
N ALA A 49 -6.22 1.28 -0.24
CA ALA A 49 -6.11 0.81 1.14
C ALA A 49 -6.97 1.66 2.10
N ALA A 50 -6.99 2.98 1.92
CA ALA A 50 -7.83 3.89 2.69
C ALA A 50 -9.32 3.61 2.45
N LEU A 51 -9.75 3.49 1.20
CA LEU A 51 -11.14 3.16 0.84
C LEU A 51 -11.57 1.80 1.40
N HIS A 52 -10.72 0.78 1.29
CA HIS A 52 -10.98 -0.53 1.85
C HIS A 52 -11.13 -0.48 3.37
N THR A 53 -10.27 0.28 4.05
CA THR A 53 -10.33 0.47 5.51
C THR A 53 -11.63 1.14 5.92
N ILE A 54 -12.06 2.18 5.22
CA ILE A 54 -13.34 2.87 5.45
C ILE A 54 -14.51 1.87 5.31
N LEU A 55 -14.52 1.08 4.24
CA LEU A 55 -15.55 0.06 3.98
C LEU A 55 -15.57 -1.05 5.05
N MET A 56 -14.42 -1.50 5.53
CA MET A 56 -14.32 -2.56 6.53
C MET A 56 -14.64 -2.10 7.96
N THR A 57 -14.30 -0.86 8.30
CA THR A 57 -14.53 -0.30 9.65
C THR A 57 -15.93 0.32 9.80
N GLY A 58 -16.71 0.39 8.72
CA GLY A 58 -18.06 0.93 8.73
C GLY A 58 -18.10 2.44 8.98
N TYR A 59 -17.04 3.17 8.64
CA TYR A 59 -17.01 4.62 8.82
C TYR A 59 -17.92 5.27 7.77
N GLU A 60 -19.15 5.59 8.14
CA GLU A 60 -19.98 6.51 7.39
C GLU A 60 -19.30 7.88 7.40
N ILE A 61 -19.01 8.39 6.21
CA ILE A 61 -18.71 9.80 5.96
C ILE A 61 -19.86 10.64 6.54
N MET A 62 -19.61 11.25 7.70
CA MET A 62 -20.37 12.38 8.24
C MET A 62 -19.80 13.69 7.70
#